data_AF-A0A3C0FQL2-F1
#
_entry.id   AF-A0A3C0FQL2-F1
#
_cell.length_a   1.000
_cell.length_b   1.000
_cell.length_c   1.000
_cell.angle_alpha   90.00
_cell.angle_beta   90.00
_cell.angle_gamma   90.00
#
_symmetry.space_group_name_H-M   'P 1'
#
loop_
_entity.id
_entity.type
_entity.pdbx_description
1 polymer ?
#
loop_
_entity_poly.entity_id
_entity_poly.type
_entity_poly.pdbx_seq_one_letter_code
_entity_poly.pdbx_strand_id
1 'polypeptide(L)'
;MHEYPLENRFAFPSNDAAGAGASINLAPIRDGFVFHVLGDANSNEVDLKQALVKIAPELGTDLRSPSPNQWFWVGGADVSDSRLAEIQAEIPEQFVLADQTHGRLRMVLSGA
;
A
#
# COMPACT_ATOMS: atom_id res chain seq x y z
N MET A 1 12.58 0.67 45.16
CA MET A 1 12.10 0.68 43.77
C MET A 1 10.60 0.91 43.87
N HIS A 2 10.09 2.08 43.47
CA HIS A 2 8.63 2.32 43.51
C HIS A 2 8.00 1.49 42.39
N GLU A 3 7.06 0.61 42.75
CA GLU A 3 6.25 -0.12 41.78
C GLU A 3 5.30 0.89 41.13
N TYR A 4 5.57 1.27 39.89
CA TYR A 4 4.60 1.96 39.06
C TYR A 4 3.74 0.89 38.38
N PRO A 5 2.46 0.73 38.75
CA PRO A 5 1.58 -0.16 38.02
C PRO A 5 1.47 0.34 36.59
N LEU A 6 2.03 -0.42 35.64
CA LEU A 6 1.84 -0.21 34.22
C LEU A 6 0.40 -0.63 33.88
N GLU A 7 -0.56 0.25 34.14
CA GLU A 7 -1.91 0.08 33.61
C GLU A 7 -1.85 0.20 32.09
N ASN A 8 -2.14 -0.89 31.40
CA ASN A 8 -2.23 -0.91 29.94
C ASN A 8 -3.52 -0.18 29.52
N ARG A 9 -3.45 1.14 29.41
CA ARG A 9 -4.56 1.97 28.93
C ARG A 9 -4.56 1.96 27.41
N PHE A 10 -5.60 1.39 26.82
CA PHE A 10 -5.82 1.49 25.39
C PHE A 10 -5.91 2.97 25.00
N ALA A 11 -5.15 3.38 23.99
CA ALA A 11 -5.13 4.77 23.51
C ALA A 11 -6.49 5.21 22.92
N PHE A 12 -7.38 4.25 22.63
CA PHE A 12 -8.72 4.48 22.12
C PHE A 12 -9.73 3.83 23.06
N PRO A 13 -10.80 4.55 23.46
CA PRO A 13 -11.88 3.97 24.25
C PRO A 13 -12.56 2.82 23.50
N SER A 14 -13.15 1.87 24.22
CA SER A 14 -13.96 0.81 23.62
C SER A 14 -15.11 1.41 22.79
N ASN A 15 -15.54 0.69 21.76
CA ASN A 15 -16.57 1.10 20.79
C ASN A 15 -17.90 1.58 21.41
N ASP A 16 -18.13 1.33 22.70
CA ASP A 16 -19.33 1.73 23.43
C ASP A 16 -19.42 3.25 23.69
N ALA A 17 -18.39 4.03 23.35
CA ALA A 17 -18.40 5.51 23.43
C ALA A 17 -18.75 6.21 22.10
N ALA A 18 -19.12 5.47 21.04
CA ALA A 18 -19.51 6.04 19.75
C ALA A 18 -20.95 6.58 19.78
N GLY A 19 -21.17 7.75 20.40
CA GLY A 19 -22.55 8.26 20.58
C GLY A 19 -22.80 9.76 20.44
N ALA A 20 -21.79 10.64 20.35
CA ALA A 20 -22.07 12.09 20.42
C ALA A 20 -21.10 13.03 19.68
N GLY A 21 -20.25 12.55 18.77
CA GLY A 21 -19.36 13.38 17.97
C GLY A 21 -18.97 12.71 16.67
N ALA A 22 -18.45 13.48 15.70
CA ALA A 22 -17.89 12.94 14.46
C ALA A 22 -16.82 11.89 14.80
N SER A 23 -17.17 10.62 14.68
CA SER A 23 -16.30 9.51 15.02
C SER A 23 -15.37 9.23 13.86
N ILE A 24 -14.07 9.32 14.11
CA ILE A 24 -13.04 8.84 13.21
C ILE A 24 -12.87 7.33 13.43
N ASN A 25 -12.94 6.55 12.36
CA ASN A 25 -12.64 5.12 12.36
C ASN A 25 -11.32 4.86 11.63
N LEU A 26 -10.48 4.01 12.25
CA LEU A 26 -9.21 3.55 11.71
C LEU A 26 -9.26 2.02 11.61
N ALA A 27 -9.15 1.50 10.39
CA ALA A 27 -9.18 0.06 10.14
C ALA A 27 -7.97 -0.37 9.29
N PRO A 28 -7.35 -1.54 9.58
CA PRO A 28 -6.28 -2.05 8.75
C PRO A 28 -6.81 -2.56 7.40
N ILE A 29 -6.05 -2.35 6.33
CA ILE A 29 -6.23 -3.05 5.05
C ILE A 29 -5.30 -4.26 5.06
N ARG A 30 -5.88 -5.46 5.09
CA ARG A 30 -5.14 -6.72 5.22
C ARG A 30 -4.77 -7.34 3.87
N ASP A 31 -5.63 -7.14 2.87
CA ASP A 31 -5.52 -7.80 1.57
C ASP A 31 -4.89 -6.88 0.54
N GLY A 32 -4.39 -7.46 -0.54
CA GLY A 32 -3.82 -6.77 -1.68
C GLY A 32 -2.31 -6.58 -1.62
N PHE A 33 -1.77 -5.82 -2.56
CA PHE A 33 -0.32 -5.68 -2.74
C PHE A 33 0.17 -4.24 -2.61
N VAL A 34 1.47 -4.11 -2.36
CA VAL A 34 2.24 -2.86 -2.51
C VAL A 34 3.56 -3.17 -3.18
N PHE A 35 3.70 -2.76 -4.44
CA PHE A 35 4.94 -2.89 -5.19
C PHE A 35 5.60 -1.53 -5.34
N HIS A 36 6.89 -1.46 -5.02
CA HIS A 36 7.69 -0.27 -5.24
C HIS A 36 8.33 -0.36 -6.62
N VAL A 37 8.00 0.60 -7.47
CA VAL A 37 8.54 0.73 -8.82
C VAL A 37 9.48 1.91 -8.86
N LEU A 38 10.71 1.66 -9.32
CA LEU A 38 11.74 2.67 -9.56
C LEU A 38 11.94 2.79 -11.07
N GLY A 39 11.96 4.01 -11.58
CA GLY A 39 12.32 4.31 -12.97
C GLY A 39 13.69 4.95 -13.09
N ASP A 40 14.28 4.88 -14.27
CA ASP A 40 15.47 5.64 -14.63
C ASP A 40 15.18 7.15 -14.81
N ALA A 41 16.17 7.92 -15.28
CA ALA A 41 16.03 9.37 -15.45
C ALA A 41 15.01 9.79 -16.54
N ASN A 42 14.72 8.91 -17.50
CA ASN A 42 13.82 9.19 -18.63
C ASN A 42 12.41 8.63 -18.39
N SER A 43 12.24 7.86 -17.34
CA SER A 43 10.98 7.23 -16.97
C SER A 43 9.92 8.26 -16.58
N ASN A 44 8.67 7.97 -16.90
CA ASN A 44 7.53 8.77 -16.49
C ASN A 44 6.35 7.88 -16.15
N GLU A 45 5.39 8.46 -15.41
CA GLU A 45 4.23 7.72 -14.91
C GLU A 45 3.29 7.22 -16.02
N VAL A 46 3.22 7.94 -17.15
CA VAL A 46 2.34 7.57 -18.27
C VAL A 46 2.81 6.26 -18.90
N ASP A 47 4.10 6.16 -19.19
CA ASP A 47 4.71 4.96 -19.77
C ASP A 47 4.63 3.77 -18.79
N LEU A 48 4.82 4.03 -17.49
CA LEU A 48 4.63 3.01 -16.46
C LEU A 48 3.19 2.50 -16.46
N LYS A 49 2.18 3.38 -16.43
CA LYS A 49 0.77 2.95 -16.47
C LYS A 49 0.45 2.14 -17.71
N GLN A 50 0.97 2.52 -18.88
CA GLN A 50 0.80 1.75 -20.11
C GLN A 50 1.43 0.35 -20.01
N ALA A 51 2.63 0.24 -19.44
CA ALA A 51 3.28 -1.04 -19.19
C ALA A 51 2.45 -1.90 -18.23
N LEU A 52 1.95 -1.34 -17.12
CA LEU A 52 1.14 -2.06 -16.14
C LEU A 52 -0.18 -2.58 -16.72
N VAL A 53 -0.90 -1.77 -17.53
CA VAL A 53 -2.11 -2.23 -18.25
C VAL A 53 -1.80 -3.41 -19.16
N LYS A 54 -0.62 -3.42 -19.80
CA LYS A 54 -0.24 -4.47 -20.73
C LYS A 54 0.10 -5.78 -20.02
N ILE A 55 0.87 -5.73 -18.93
CA ILE A 55 1.40 -6.93 -18.26
C ILE A 55 0.45 -7.49 -17.21
N ALA A 56 -0.36 -6.65 -16.56
CA ALA A 56 -1.24 -7.04 -15.45
C ALA A 56 -2.52 -6.18 -15.39
N PRO A 57 -3.37 -6.22 -16.43
CA PRO A 57 -4.61 -5.43 -16.48
C PRO A 57 -5.56 -5.72 -15.31
N GLU A 58 -5.52 -6.94 -14.74
CA GLU A 58 -6.34 -7.38 -13.62
C GLU A 58 -6.00 -6.68 -12.30
N LEU A 59 -4.80 -6.11 -12.17
CA LEU A 59 -4.31 -5.48 -10.95
C LEU A 59 -4.52 -3.95 -10.93
N GLY A 60 -4.99 -3.37 -12.03
CA GLY A 60 -5.22 -1.93 -12.17
C GLY A 60 -3.92 -1.11 -12.20
N THR A 61 -4.05 0.21 -12.13
CA THR A 61 -2.93 1.15 -12.31
C THR A 61 -2.89 2.27 -11.27
N ASP A 62 -3.38 1.99 -10.06
CA ASP A 62 -3.31 2.96 -8.96
C ASP A 62 -1.85 3.12 -8.50
N LEU A 63 -1.28 4.29 -8.80
CA LEU A 63 0.10 4.65 -8.51
C LEU A 63 0.14 5.81 -7.52
N ARG A 64 0.97 5.70 -6.50
CA ARG A 64 1.30 6.78 -5.56
C ARG A 64 2.74 7.22 -5.79
N SER A 65 2.96 8.50 -6.07
CA SER A 65 4.24 9.02 -6.55
C SER A 65 4.94 9.82 -5.43
N PRO A 66 5.67 9.17 -4.48
CA PRO A 66 6.30 9.85 -3.35
C PRO A 66 7.42 10.81 -3.75
N SER A 67 8.05 10.57 -4.90
CA SER A 67 9.14 11.39 -5.46
C SER A 67 9.25 11.17 -6.96
N PRO A 68 10.03 12.00 -7.69
CA PRO A 68 10.31 11.74 -9.10
C PRO A 68 10.87 10.33 -9.31
N ASN A 69 10.38 9.66 -10.36
CA ASN A 69 10.79 8.33 -10.80
C ASN A 69 10.64 7.22 -9.76
N GLN A 70 9.79 7.43 -8.76
CA GLN A 70 9.44 6.43 -7.75
C GLN A 70 7.93 6.36 -7.61
N TRP A 71 7.39 5.14 -7.61
CA TRP A 71 5.96 4.89 -7.51
C TRP A 71 5.67 3.70 -6.61
N PHE A 72 4.64 3.81 -5.78
CA PHE A 72 4.00 2.64 -5.18
C PHE A 72 2.80 2.26 -6.04
N TRP A 73 2.89 1.10 -6.68
CA TRP A 73 1.75 0.47 -7.29
C TRP A 73 1.00 -0.32 -6.22
N VAL A 74 -0.27 0.03 -6.04
CA VAL A 74 -1.11 -0.51 -4.97
C VAL A 74 -2.40 -1.07 -5.54
N GLY A 75 -2.86 -2.17 -4.96
CA GLY A 75 -4.13 -2.78 -5.34
C GLY A 75 -4.73 -3.59 -4.19
N GLY A 76 -6.01 -3.93 -4.35
CA GLY A 76 -6.77 -4.73 -3.37
C GLY A 76 -6.77 -6.23 -3.66
N ALA A 77 -6.25 -6.67 -4.80
CA ALA A 77 -6.16 -8.09 -5.16
C ALA A 77 -4.85 -8.68 -4.63
N ASP A 78 -4.91 -9.86 -4.01
CA ASP A 78 -3.70 -10.58 -3.62
C ASP A 78 -2.95 -11.07 -4.86
N VAL A 79 -1.62 -10.99 -4.82
CA VAL A 79 -0.73 -11.41 -5.90
C VAL A 79 0.13 -12.55 -5.40
N SER A 80 0.11 -13.69 -6.10
CA SER A 80 0.97 -14.81 -5.76
C SER A 80 2.43 -14.54 -6.14
N ASP A 81 3.37 -15.20 -5.47
CA ASP A 81 4.80 -15.11 -5.78
C ASP A 81 5.10 -15.45 -7.26
N SER A 82 4.40 -16.44 -7.82
CA SER A 82 4.54 -16.80 -9.24
C SER A 82 4.11 -15.67 -10.17
N ARG A 83 3.00 -15.00 -9.83
CA ARG A 83 2.46 -13.90 -10.65
C ARG A 83 3.35 -12.67 -10.55
N LEU A 84 3.88 -12.39 -9.36
CA LEU A 84 4.88 -11.34 -9.17
C LEU A 84 6.14 -11.60 -10.02
N ALA A 85 6.63 -12.84 -10.04
CA ALA A 85 7.79 -13.21 -10.85
C ALA A 85 7.54 -13.03 -12.37
N GLU A 86 6.35 -13.38 -12.86
CA GLU A 86 5.93 -13.11 -14.25
C GLU A 86 5.93 -11.61 -14.55
N ILE A 87 5.33 -10.81 -13.68
CA ILE A 87 5.30 -9.34 -13.82
C ILE A 87 6.71 -8.75 -13.85
N GLN A 88 7.60 -9.22 -12.97
CA GLN A 88 9.00 -8.77 -12.93
C GLN A 88 9.79 -9.16 -14.19
N ALA A 89 9.44 -10.26 -14.85
CA ALA A 89 10.08 -10.67 -16.09
C ALA A 89 9.57 -9.87 -17.31
N GLU A 90 8.34 -9.35 -17.25
CA GLU A 90 7.72 -8.62 -18.36
C GLU A 90 7.82 -7.08 -18.24
N ILE A 91 8.17 -6.58 -17.04
CA ILE A 91 8.30 -5.14 -16.84
C ILE A 91 9.45 -4.58 -17.70
N PRO A 92 9.26 -3.42 -18.38
CA PRO A 92 10.32 -2.85 -19.20
C PRO A 92 11.60 -2.57 -18.39
N GLU A 93 12.77 -2.78 -19.01
CA GLU A 93 14.09 -2.66 -18.35
C GLU A 93 14.38 -1.30 -17.71
N GLN A 94 13.70 -0.23 -18.18
CA GLN A 94 13.78 1.10 -17.58
C GLN A 94 13.16 1.18 -16.17
N PHE A 95 12.40 0.16 -15.77
CA PHE A 95 11.75 0.06 -14.47
C PHE A 95 12.30 -1.14 -13.68
N VAL A 96 12.36 -0.98 -12.37
CA VAL A 96 12.65 -2.05 -11.42
C VAL A 96 11.51 -2.15 -10.43
N LEU A 97 11.06 -3.37 -10.15
CA LEU A 97 9.95 -3.63 -9.23
C LEU A 97 10.43 -4.44 -8.02
N ALA A 98 10.14 -3.95 -6.83
CA ALA A 98 10.40 -4.63 -5.56
C ALA A 98 9.10 -4.80 -4.75
N ASP A 99 8.86 -6.00 -4.21
CA ASP A 99 7.72 -6.23 -3.33
C ASP A 99 7.92 -5.53 -1.97
N GLN A 100 6.92 -4.78 -1.55
CA GLN A 100 6.85 -4.05 -0.29
C GLN A 100 5.53 -4.33 0.46
N THR A 101 4.77 -5.35 0.04
CA THR A 101 3.46 -5.71 0.59
C THR A 101 3.52 -5.93 2.11
N HIS A 102 4.55 -6.62 2.58
CA HIS A 102 4.77 -6.87 4.01
C HIS A 102 5.68 -5.83 4.71
N GLY A 103 6.25 -4.90 3.95
CA GLY A 103 7.11 -3.83 4.49
C GLY A 103 6.33 -2.58 4.91
N ARG A 104 5.01 -2.53 4.63
CA ARG A 104 4.18 -1.35 4.84
C ARG A 104 2.84 -1.71 5.47
N LEU A 105 2.42 -0.89 6.43
CA LEU A 105 1.08 -0.95 6.99
C LEU A 105 0.13 -0.07 6.16
N ARG A 106 -1.01 -0.61 5.75
CA ARG A 106 -2.09 0.13 5.07
C ARG A 106 -3.29 0.25 6.00
N MET A 107 -3.84 1.46 6.11
CA MET A 107 -5.01 1.75 6.94
C MET A 107 -6.03 2.55 6.12
N VAL A 108 -7.31 2.27 6.34
CA VAL A 108 -8.41 3.16 5.94
C VAL A 108 -8.73 4.06 7.12
N LEU A 109 -8.77 5.36 6.85
CA LEU A 109 -9.32 6.38 7.73
C LEU A 109 -10.70 6.76 7.18
N SER A 110 -11.74 6.62 7.98
CA SER A 110 -13.10 7.03 7.62
C SER A 110 -13.76 7.84 8.73
N GLY A 111 -14.76 8.63 8.38
CA GLY A 111 -15.52 9.50 9.30
C GLY A 111 -16.73 10.08 8.58
N ALA A 112 -17.67 10.63 9.35
CA ALA A 112 -18.88 11.30 8.86
C ALA A 112 -18.62 12.79 8.57
#